data_AF-H8ZD33-F1
#
_entry.id   AF-H8ZD33-F1
#
_cell.length_a   1.000
_cell.length_b   1.000
_cell.length_c   1.000
_cell.angle_alpha   90.00
_cell.angle_beta   90.00
_cell.angle_gamma   90.00
#
_symmetry.space_group_name_H-M   'P 1'
#
loop_
_entity.id
_entity.type
_entity.pdbx_description
1 polymer ?
#
loop_
_entity_poly.entity_id
_entity_poly.type
_entity_poly.pdbx_seq_one_letter_code
_entity_poly.pdbx_strand_id
1 'polypeptide(L)'
;MVGAKEGTLTYENKTYRGVIIDLPCIIESHKTLDNRQFIKIADISKMFIFTDKDIDLSELEKESISGITPPMKYVKTRRFRKRLTKAPIVEEIENEVAALLEKDKEAIRVDVQILNKDGSEEEEEDTSSLAAEIELNLLESEKNVQATIEVEIDSNTEERREKERLIQEIMDKIKEKKEQVERITNPILKKRFYESIQQLEKEKDEIQKELDRMDNK
;
A
#
# COMPACT_ATOMS: atom_id res chain seq x y z
N MET A 1 -24.21 -23.63 4.48
CA MET A 1 -24.26 -23.61 3.00
C MET A 1 -22.87 -23.99 2.51
N VAL A 2 -22.76 -25.07 1.72
CA VAL A 2 -21.49 -25.60 1.20
C VAL A 2 -20.84 -24.51 0.32
N GLY A 3 -19.78 -23.89 0.83
CA GLY A 3 -19.28 -22.61 0.33
C GLY A 3 -18.45 -22.75 -0.95
N ALA A 4 -19.09 -22.55 -2.10
CA ALA A 4 -18.58 -22.10 -3.41
C ALA A 4 -17.31 -22.72 -4.06
N LYS A 5 -16.54 -23.58 -3.39
CA LYS A 5 -15.27 -24.14 -3.91
C LYS A 5 -15.31 -25.63 -4.16
N GLU A 6 -16.30 -26.37 -3.67
CA GLU A 6 -16.42 -27.81 -3.92
C GLU A 6 -17.25 -28.11 -5.16
N GLY A 7 -16.97 -29.23 -5.82
CA GLY A 7 -17.87 -29.80 -6.82
C GLY A 7 -17.50 -31.22 -7.21
N THR A 8 -18.26 -31.78 -8.15
CA THR A 8 -18.12 -33.16 -8.60
C THR A 8 -17.90 -33.25 -10.11
N LEU A 9 -17.08 -34.21 -10.52
CA LEU A 9 -16.83 -34.56 -11.92
C LEU A 9 -17.32 -35.98 -12.14
N THR A 10 -18.18 -36.20 -13.14
CA THR A 10 -18.59 -37.54 -13.55
C THR A 10 -17.89 -37.91 -14.85
N TYR A 11 -17.12 -38.99 -14.83
CA TYR A 11 -16.41 -39.53 -15.99
C TYR A 11 -16.52 -41.05 -16.00
N GLU A 12 -16.94 -41.64 -17.12
CA GLU A 12 -17.12 -43.09 -17.29
C GLU A 12 -17.88 -43.78 -16.13
N ASN A 13 -19.04 -43.23 -15.75
CA ASN A 13 -19.87 -43.68 -14.63
C ASN A 13 -19.22 -43.66 -13.22
N LYS A 14 -18.04 -43.04 -13.08
CA LYS A 14 -17.43 -42.74 -11.78
C LYS A 14 -17.61 -41.28 -11.44
N THR A 15 -17.80 -41.00 -10.14
CA THR A 15 -17.95 -39.63 -9.64
C THR A 15 -16.77 -39.29 -8.75
N TYR A 16 -16.08 -38.20 -9.08
CA TYR A 16 -14.94 -37.68 -8.37
C TYR A 16 -15.36 -36.42 -7.64
N ARG A 17 -14.93 -36.27 -6.38
CA ARG A 17 -15.05 -35.01 -5.65
C ARG A 17 -13.82 -34.15 -5.91
N GLY A 18 -14.02 -32.85 -5.91
CA GLY A 18 -12.96 -31.91 -6.15
C GLY A 18 -13.19 -30.57 -5.48
N VAL A 19 -12.14 -29.76 -5.51
CA VAL A 19 -12.12 -28.40 -5.00
C VAL A 19 -11.45 -27.45 -5.99
N ILE A 20 -11.97 -26.23 -6.09
CA ILE A 20 -11.38 -25.12 -6.83
C ILE A 20 -10.34 -24.43 -5.96
N ILE A 21 -9.10 -24.42 -6.43
CA ILE A 21 -7.98 -23.76 -5.77
C ILE A 21 -7.52 -22.52 -6.56
N ASP A 22 -6.99 -21.54 -5.85
CA ASP A 22 -6.31 -20.39 -6.46
C ASP A 22 -4.84 -20.74 -6.73
N LEU A 23 -4.42 -20.59 -7.99
CA LEU A 23 -3.04 -20.81 -8.40
C LEU A 23 -2.14 -19.67 -7.92
N PRO A 24 -0.90 -19.96 -7.52
CA PRO A 24 0.05 -18.92 -7.11
C PRO A 24 0.53 -18.05 -8.26
N CYS A 25 0.52 -18.58 -9.49
CA CYS A 25 1.03 -17.90 -10.68
C CYS A 25 -0.13 -17.60 -11.62
N ILE A 26 -0.14 -16.40 -12.19
CA ILE A 26 -1.04 -16.06 -13.31
C ILE A 26 -0.51 -16.78 -14.55
N ILE A 27 -1.38 -17.52 -15.22
CA ILE A 27 -1.04 -18.29 -16.42
C ILE A 27 -1.77 -17.68 -17.60
N GLU A 28 -1.04 -17.32 -18.64
CA GLU A 28 -1.63 -16.77 -19.86
C GLU A 28 -1.79 -17.86 -20.92
N SER A 29 -3.01 -18.02 -21.41
CA SER A 29 -3.30 -18.87 -22.56
C SER A 29 -3.08 -18.09 -23.85
N HIS A 30 -2.38 -18.72 -24.79
CA HIS A 30 -2.06 -18.14 -26.09
C HIS A 30 -2.51 -19.06 -27.20
N LYS A 31 -3.05 -18.47 -28.28
CA LYS A 31 -3.34 -19.18 -29.53
C LYS A 31 -2.33 -18.76 -30.59
N THR A 32 -1.92 -19.72 -31.40
CA THR A 32 -1.05 -19.49 -32.56
C THR A 32 -1.55 -20.33 -33.74
N LEU A 33 -1.30 -19.86 -34.96
CA LEU A 33 -1.56 -20.60 -36.20
C LEU A 33 -0.27 -21.05 -36.88
N ASP A 34 0.82 -20.32 -36.69
CA ASP A 34 2.09 -20.48 -37.39
C ASP A 34 3.27 -20.82 -36.45
N ASN A 35 3.00 -20.97 -35.14
CA ASN A 35 3.99 -21.15 -34.08
C ASN A 35 5.05 -20.04 -34.00
N ARG A 36 4.78 -18.86 -34.56
CA ARG A 36 5.65 -17.68 -34.48
C ARG A 36 4.95 -16.56 -33.75
N GLN A 37 3.73 -16.22 -34.18
CA GLN A 37 2.94 -15.22 -33.50
C GLN A 37 1.98 -15.88 -32.51
N PHE A 38 2.13 -15.51 -31.25
CA PHE A 38 1.25 -15.94 -30.16
C PHE A 38 0.34 -14.78 -29.78
N ILE A 39 -0.97 -15.03 -29.79
CA ILE A 39 -1.99 -14.06 -29.42
C ILE A 39 -2.58 -14.50 -28.09
N LYS A 40 -2.53 -13.62 -27.09
CA LYS A 40 -3.12 -13.87 -25.77
C LYS A 40 -4.64 -14.01 -25.89
N ILE A 41 -5.19 -15.02 -25.22
CA ILE A 41 -6.62 -15.34 -25.23
C ILE A 41 -7.25 -15.10 -23.86
N ALA A 42 -6.64 -15.60 -22.79
CA ALA A 42 -7.19 -15.50 -21.44
C ALA A 42 -6.12 -15.67 -20.36
N ASP A 43 -6.42 -15.13 -19.18
CA ASP A 43 -5.68 -15.35 -17.95
C ASP A 43 -6.34 -16.43 -17.10
N ILE A 44 -5.53 -17.35 -16.57
CA ILE A 44 -5.95 -18.47 -15.74
C ILE A 44 -5.26 -18.33 -14.39
N SER A 45 -6.07 -18.23 -13.34
CA SER A 45 -5.62 -18.05 -11.96
C SER A 45 -6.22 -19.06 -10.97
N LYS A 46 -7.09 -19.96 -11.44
CA LYS A 46 -7.74 -21.00 -10.64
C LYS A 46 -7.61 -22.35 -11.32
N MET A 47 -7.63 -23.42 -10.53
CA MET A 47 -7.61 -24.79 -11.00
C MET A 47 -8.65 -25.61 -10.24
N PHE A 48 -9.38 -26.46 -10.95
CA PHE A 48 -10.28 -27.43 -10.34
C PHE A 48 -9.55 -28.78 -10.24
N ILE A 49 -9.30 -29.24 -9.01
CA ILE A 49 -8.62 -30.50 -8.74
C ILE A 49 -9.64 -31.53 -8.28
N PHE A 50 -9.60 -32.73 -8.88
CA PHE A 50 -10.44 -33.87 -8.52
C PHE A 50 -9.57 -35.02 -7.99
N THR A 51 -10.11 -35.77 -7.03
CA THR A 51 -9.47 -36.95 -6.47
C THR A 51 -10.43 -38.14 -6.44
N ASP A 52 -9.89 -39.33 -6.70
CA ASP A 52 -10.58 -40.62 -6.51
C ASP A 52 -10.37 -41.18 -5.08
N LYS A 53 -9.44 -40.59 -4.34
CA LYS A 53 -9.15 -40.99 -2.97
C LYS A 53 -10.15 -40.33 -2.04
N ASP A 54 -10.58 -41.07 -1.02
CA ASP A 54 -11.39 -40.57 0.08
C ASP A 54 -10.50 -39.75 1.04
N ILE A 55 -10.09 -38.58 0.56
CA ILE A 55 -9.24 -37.62 1.25
C ILE A 55 -10.07 -36.38 1.52
N ASP A 56 -9.82 -35.73 2.66
CA ASP A 56 -10.41 -34.44 2.97
C ASP A 56 -10.01 -33.39 1.92
N LEU A 57 -10.98 -32.65 1.39
CA LEU A 57 -10.76 -31.64 0.36
C LEU A 57 -9.82 -30.51 0.83
N SER A 58 -9.72 -30.30 2.15
CA SER A 58 -8.76 -29.39 2.76
C SER A 58 -7.30 -29.75 2.45
N GLU A 59 -6.99 -31.02 2.21
CA GLU A 59 -5.63 -31.44 1.83
C GLU A 59 -5.30 -31.03 0.39
N LEU A 60 -6.29 -31.03 -0.51
CA LEU A 60 -6.11 -30.58 -1.89
C LEU A 60 -5.86 -29.06 -1.95
N GLU A 61 -6.39 -28.28 -1.01
CA GLU A 61 -6.13 -26.84 -0.95
C GLU A 61 -4.64 -26.51 -0.72
N LYS A 62 -3.88 -27.43 -0.12
CA LYS A 62 -2.41 -27.28 0.08
C LYS A 62 -1.66 -27.23 -1.26
N GLU A 63 -2.23 -27.76 -2.34
CA GLU A 63 -1.64 -27.68 -3.68
C GLU A 63 -1.60 -26.23 -4.22
N SER A 64 -2.40 -25.31 -3.65
CA SER A 64 -2.38 -23.87 -3.98
C SER A 64 -1.03 -23.18 -3.70
N ILE A 65 -0.09 -23.85 -3.03
CA ILE A 65 1.25 -23.34 -2.72
C ILE A 65 2.20 -23.53 -3.93
N SER A 66 1.89 -24.46 -4.82
CA SER A 66 2.70 -24.85 -5.98
C SER A 66 2.12 -24.31 -7.29
N GLY A 67 3.01 -23.95 -8.23
CA GLY A 67 2.61 -23.70 -9.61
C GLY A 67 2.49 -25.00 -10.42
N ILE A 68 1.86 -24.92 -11.59
CA ILE A 68 1.63 -26.09 -12.47
C ILE A 68 2.96 -26.69 -12.99
N THR A 69 3.96 -25.85 -13.25
CA THR A 69 5.23 -26.31 -13.82
C THR A 69 6.18 -26.85 -12.74
N PRO A 70 6.95 -27.93 -13.01
CA PRO A 70 7.82 -28.55 -12.01
C PRO A 70 8.79 -27.59 -11.29
N PRO A 71 9.43 -26.61 -11.99
CA PRO A 71 10.30 -25.63 -11.33
C PRO A 71 9.58 -24.70 -10.33
N MET A 72 8.26 -24.62 -10.40
CA MET A 72 7.38 -23.78 -9.57
C MET A 72 6.75 -24.56 -8.40
N LYS A 73 7.25 -25.77 -8.09
CA LYS A 73 6.88 -26.45 -6.85
C LYS A 73 7.24 -25.60 -5.62
N TYR A 74 6.28 -25.44 -4.72
CA TYR A 74 6.34 -24.59 -3.52
C TYR A 74 6.75 -23.14 -3.80
N VAL A 75 6.22 -22.55 -4.86
CA VAL A 75 6.63 -21.20 -5.31
C VAL A 75 6.32 -20.12 -4.25
N LYS A 76 5.18 -20.20 -3.54
CA LYS A 76 4.79 -19.20 -2.52
C LYS A 76 5.78 -19.13 -1.36
N THR A 77 6.40 -20.25 -0.99
CA THR A 77 7.33 -20.33 0.14
C THR A 77 8.80 -20.14 -0.28
N ARG A 78 9.17 -20.61 -1.48
CA ARG A 78 10.57 -20.67 -1.92
C ARG A 78 11.01 -19.56 -2.88
N ARG A 79 10.15 -19.16 -3.83
CA ARG A 79 10.54 -18.26 -4.94
C ARG A 79 9.94 -16.88 -4.82
N PHE A 80 8.73 -16.75 -4.29
CA PHE A 80 8.08 -15.46 -4.15
C PHE A 80 8.73 -14.66 -3.02
N ARG A 81 9.14 -13.43 -3.33
CA ARG A 81 9.59 -12.48 -2.32
C ARG A 81 8.43 -12.18 -1.38
N LYS A 82 8.63 -12.42 -0.08
CA LYS A 82 7.64 -12.10 0.96
C LYS A 82 7.38 -10.60 0.96
N ARG A 83 6.11 -10.22 0.97
CA ARG A 83 5.65 -8.84 1.17
C ARG A 83 5.12 -8.73 2.60
N LEU A 84 5.28 -7.55 3.21
CA LEU A 84 4.77 -7.26 4.56
C LEU A 84 3.24 -7.28 4.57
N THR A 85 2.61 -6.85 3.48
CA THR A 85 1.16 -6.90 3.28
C THR A 85 0.76 -8.08 2.40
N LYS A 86 -0.22 -8.88 2.86
CA LYS A 86 -0.86 -9.91 2.03
C LYS A 86 -2.25 -9.40 1.64
N ALA A 87 -2.50 -9.19 0.35
CA ALA A 87 -3.77 -8.68 -0.16
C ALA A 87 -5.05 -9.29 0.46
N PRO A 88 -5.20 -10.63 0.63
CA PRO A 88 -6.40 -11.17 1.26
C PRO A 88 -6.54 -10.81 2.75
N ILE A 89 -5.41 -10.62 3.46
CA ILE A 89 -5.44 -10.15 4.85
C ILE A 89 -5.88 -8.69 4.90
N VAL A 90 -5.56 -7.89 3.86
CA VAL A 90 -5.95 -6.47 3.82
C VAL A 90 -7.47 -6.33 3.72
N GLU A 91 -8.13 -7.08 2.85
CA GLU A 91 -9.60 -7.01 2.70
C GLU A 91 -10.34 -7.47 3.98
N GLU A 92 -9.84 -8.52 4.64
CA GLU A 92 -10.38 -8.97 5.93
C GLU A 92 -10.22 -7.89 7.02
N ILE A 93 -9.03 -7.29 7.11
CA ILE A 93 -8.76 -6.18 8.05
C ILE A 93 -9.64 -4.98 7.73
N GLU A 94 -9.77 -4.58 6.47
CA GLU A 94 -10.59 -3.44 6.06
C GLU A 94 -12.06 -3.63 6.43
N ASN A 95 -12.60 -4.83 6.20
CA ASN A 95 -13.98 -5.16 6.60
C ASN A 95 -14.16 -5.14 8.12
N GLU A 96 -13.19 -5.66 8.88
CA GLU A 96 -13.24 -5.66 10.34
C GLU A 96 -13.16 -4.23 10.90
N VAL A 97 -12.24 -3.41 10.37
CA VAL A 97 -12.09 -1.99 10.73
C VAL A 97 -13.38 -1.23 10.41
N ALA A 98 -13.96 -1.42 9.22
CA ALA A 98 -15.23 -0.79 8.86
C ALA A 98 -16.36 -1.18 9.82
N ALA A 99 -16.43 -2.46 10.22
CA ALA A 99 -17.43 -2.94 11.15
C ALA A 99 -17.25 -2.36 12.57
N LEU A 100 -16.01 -2.11 13.01
CA LEU A 100 -15.74 -1.40 14.26
C LEU A 100 -16.19 0.06 14.18
N LEU A 101 -15.86 0.76 13.09
CA LEU A 101 -16.25 2.14 12.89
C LEU A 101 -17.78 2.35 12.84
N GLU A 102 -18.53 1.42 12.24
CA GLU A 102 -20.00 1.53 12.25
C GLU A 102 -20.57 1.35 13.66
N LYS A 103 -20.00 0.45 14.48
CA LYS A 103 -20.40 0.31 15.89
C LYS A 103 -20.07 1.55 16.70
N ASP A 104 -18.91 2.16 16.45
CA ASP A 104 -18.47 3.38 17.13
C ASP A 104 -19.37 4.56 16.77
N LYS A 105 -19.85 4.63 15.54
CA LYS A 105 -20.82 5.64 15.09
C LYS A 105 -22.19 5.51 15.76
N GLU A 106 -22.62 4.29 16.08
CA GLU A 106 -23.85 4.04 16.85
C GLU A 106 -23.67 4.30 18.36
N ALA A 107 -22.44 4.37 18.85
CA ALA A 107 -22.14 4.53 20.27
C ALA A 107 -22.35 5.98 20.74
N ILE A 108 -22.75 6.13 22.00
CA ILE A 108 -22.91 7.44 22.66
C ILE A 108 -21.54 8.03 23.04
N ARG A 109 -20.57 7.16 23.34
CA ARG A 109 -19.21 7.52 23.74
C ARG A 109 -18.26 6.40 23.32
N VAL A 110 -17.11 6.78 22.76
CA VAL A 110 -16.06 5.87 22.32
C VAL A 110 -14.78 6.26 23.07
N ASP A 111 -14.14 5.31 23.74
CA ASP A 111 -12.84 5.47 24.39
C ASP A 111 -11.90 4.38 23.84
N VAL A 112 -10.77 4.79 23.25
CA VAL A 112 -9.77 3.88 22.66
C VAL A 112 -8.52 3.91 23.53
N GLN A 113 -8.03 2.74 23.94
CA GLN A 113 -6.82 2.58 24.73
C GLN A 113 -5.90 1.55 24.09
N ILE A 114 -4.62 1.89 23.92
CA ILE A 114 -3.61 0.97 23.42
C ILE A 114 -3.06 0.19 24.63
N LEU A 115 -3.30 -1.12 24.65
CA LEU A 115 -2.83 -2.00 25.70
C LEU A 115 -1.70 -2.88 25.15
N ASN A 116 -0.52 -2.78 25.75
CA ASN A 116 0.56 -3.70 25.47
C ASN A 116 0.19 -5.10 25.96
N LYS A 117 0.51 -6.13 25.16
CA LYS A 117 0.17 -7.53 25.47
C LYS A 117 0.75 -8.02 26.80
N ASP A 118 1.79 -7.34 27.27
CA ASP A 118 2.57 -7.68 28.46
C ASP A 118 2.18 -6.85 29.69
N GLY A 119 1.18 -5.95 29.55
CA GLY A 119 0.70 -5.08 30.63
C GLY A 119 1.68 -3.98 31.07
N SER A 120 2.80 -3.82 30.37
CA SER A 120 3.72 -2.69 30.57
C SER A 120 3.18 -1.45 29.86
N GLU A 121 2.98 -0.37 30.60
CA GLU A 121 2.78 0.96 30.04
C GLU A 121 4.14 1.46 29.54
N GLU A 122 4.50 1.11 28.30
CA GLU A 122 5.54 1.86 27.58
C GLU A 122 4.82 2.95 26.81
N GLU A 123 5.05 4.21 27.20
CA GLU A 123 4.61 5.39 26.47
C GLU A 123 5.28 5.40 25.10
N GLU A 124 4.60 4.88 24.06
CA GLU A 124 5.00 5.12 22.68
C GLU A 124 4.66 6.58 22.32
N GLU A 125 5.48 7.53 22.77
CA GLU A 125 5.41 8.98 22.43
C GLU A 125 5.33 9.21 20.91
N ASP A 126 5.77 8.25 20.09
CA ASP A 126 5.81 8.36 18.63
C ASP A 126 4.46 8.12 17.93
N THR A 127 3.50 7.40 18.54
CA THR A 127 2.20 7.12 17.88
C THR A 127 1.20 8.25 18.04
N SER A 128 1.28 8.99 19.15
CA SER A 128 0.45 10.18 19.41
C SER A 128 0.78 11.31 18.45
N SER A 129 2.07 11.52 18.14
CA SER A 129 2.51 12.53 17.18
C SER A 129 2.00 12.23 15.76
N LEU A 130 2.05 10.97 15.33
CA LEU A 130 1.60 10.58 13.99
C LEU A 130 0.06 10.64 13.87
N ALA A 131 -0.66 10.25 14.91
CA ALA A 131 -2.12 10.37 14.96
C ALA A 131 -2.56 11.84 14.92
N ALA A 132 -1.88 12.72 15.67
CA ALA A 132 -2.12 14.15 15.65
C ALA A 132 -1.82 14.79 14.27
N GLU A 133 -0.74 14.36 13.59
CA GLU A 133 -0.44 14.83 12.23
C GLU A 133 -1.48 14.38 11.19
N ILE A 134 -2.03 13.16 11.33
CA ILE A 134 -3.08 12.65 10.45
C ILE A 134 -4.39 13.43 10.69
N GLU A 135 -4.77 13.68 11.94
CA GLU A 135 -5.95 14.45 12.30
C GLU A 135 -5.84 15.92 11.83
N LEU A 136 -4.64 16.52 11.93
CA LEU A 136 -4.37 17.86 11.43
C LEU A 136 -4.53 17.95 9.90
N ASN A 137 -4.01 16.96 9.15
CA ASN A 137 -4.16 16.90 7.70
C ASN A 137 -5.62 16.68 7.26
N LEU A 138 -6.40 15.90 8.01
CA LEU A 138 -7.84 15.71 7.77
C LEU A 138 -8.62 17.02 8.01
N LEU A 139 -8.34 17.74 9.10
CA LEU A 139 -8.96 19.04 9.41
C LEU A 139 -8.59 20.13 8.40
N GLU A 140 -7.36 20.13 7.89
CA GLU A 140 -6.95 21.05 6.81
C GLU A 140 -7.68 20.76 5.50
N SER A 141 -7.96 19.48 5.21
CA SER A 141 -8.74 19.09 4.04
C SER A 141 -10.21 19.53 4.12
N GLU A 142 -10.81 19.55 5.31
CA GLU A 142 -12.19 20.02 5.55
C GLU A 142 -12.30 21.55 5.49
N LYS A 143 -11.29 22.28 5.97
CA LYS A 143 -11.23 23.76 5.85
C LYS A 143 -11.16 24.22 4.39
N ASN A 144 -10.53 23.43 3.50
CA ASN A 144 -10.49 23.71 2.07
C ASN A 144 -11.86 23.59 1.37
N VAL A 145 -12.84 22.90 1.96
CA VAL A 145 -14.21 22.81 1.42
C VAL A 145 -15.07 23.98 1.88
N GLN A 146 -14.82 24.53 3.07
CA GLN A 146 -15.61 25.62 3.65
C GLN A 146 -15.14 27.03 3.22
N ALA A 147 -13.88 27.19 2.78
CA ALA A 147 -13.28 28.49 2.43
C ALA A 147 -13.69 29.05 1.04
N THR A 148 -14.61 28.42 0.31
CA THR A 148 -15.07 28.91 -1.01
C THR A 148 -16.13 30.01 -0.94
N ILE A 149 -16.57 30.43 0.24
CA ILE A 149 -17.52 31.54 0.40
C ILE A 149 -16.99 32.50 1.47
N GLU A 150 -16.63 33.69 0.99
CA GLU A 150 -16.36 34.97 1.69
C GLU A 150 -14.91 35.47 1.83
N VAL A 151 -14.77 36.72 1.35
CA VAL A 151 -13.71 37.72 1.53
C VAL A 151 -12.60 37.76 0.46
N GLU A 152 -12.94 38.37 -0.68
CA GLU A 152 -12.01 39.16 -1.48
C GLU A 152 -11.48 40.34 -0.63
N ILE A 153 -10.27 40.23 -0.08
CA ILE A 153 -9.28 41.30 0.09
C ILE A 153 -7.90 40.62 0.30
N ASP A 154 -6.98 40.92 -0.63
CA ASP A 154 -5.52 40.72 -0.63
C ASP A 154 -4.94 39.31 -0.91
N SER A 155 -5.24 38.76 -2.09
CA SER A 155 -4.70 37.47 -2.58
C SER A 155 -3.17 37.44 -2.74
N ASN A 156 -2.50 38.60 -2.80
CA ASN A 156 -1.08 38.67 -3.12
C ASN A 156 -0.18 38.58 -1.86
N THR A 157 -0.69 38.97 -0.68
CA THR A 157 0.05 38.90 0.59
C THR A 157 0.01 37.50 1.21
N GLU A 158 -1.09 36.75 1.06
CA GLU A 158 -1.17 35.36 1.53
C GLU A 158 -0.30 34.41 0.67
N GLU A 159 -0.32 34.56 -0.66
CA GLU A 159 0.59 33.79 -1.55
C GLU A 159 2.08 34.04 -1.23
N ARG A 160 2.44 35.27 -0.85
CA ARG A 160 3.79 35.62 -0.42
C ARG A 160 4.19 34.89 0.86
N ARG A 161 3.33 34.90 1.87
CA ARG A 161 3.56 34.23 3.16
C ARG A 161 3.74 32.72 2.99
N GLU A 162 2.97 32.12 2.08
CA GLU A 162 3.07 30.69 1.79
C GLU A 162 4.41 30.33 1.12
N LYS A 163 4.86 31.14 0.15
CA LYS A 163 6.18 30.94 -0.48
C LYS A 163 7.34 31.14 0.51
N GLU A 164 7.25 32.11 1.41
CA GLU A 164 8.24 32.32 2.48
C GLU A 164 8.27 31.12 3.45
N ARG A 165 7.11 30.53 3.79
CA ARG A 165 7.02 29.31 4.61
C ARG A 165 7.67 28.10 3.93
N LEU A 166 7.41 27.92 2.64
CA LEU A 166 8.00 26.83 1.84
C LEU A 166 9.53 26.94 1.75
N ILE A 167 10.06 28.16 1.57
CA ILE A 167 11.51 28.41 1.59
C ILE A 167 12.12 28.01 2.93
N GLN A 168 11.45 28.34 4.04
CA GLN A 168 11.91 27.99 5.38
C GLN A 168 11.93 26.47 5.59
N GLU A 169 10.89 25.76 5.16
CA GLU A 169 10.82 24.30 5.25
C GLU A 169 11.90 23.61 4.40
N ILE A 170 12.16 24.11 3.18
CA ILE A 170 13.24 23.61 2.32
C ILE A 170 14.61 23.85 2.97
N MET A 171 14.82 25.01 3.62
CA MET A 171 16.05 25.31 4.35
C MET A 171 16.29 24.33 5.51
N ASP A 172 15.25 24.01 6.27
CA ASP A 172 15.35 23.06 7.38
C ASP A 172 15.67 21.63 6.86
N LYS A 173 15.04 21.21 5.76
CA LYS A 173 15.36 19.93 5.09
C LYS A 173 16.79 19.89 4.55
N ILE A 174 17.30 21.00 3.99
CA ILE A 174 18.70 21.09 3.54
C ILE A 174 19.66 20.98 4.73
N LYS A 175 19.35 21.64 5.85
CA LYS A 175 20.16 21.59 7.07
C LYS A 175 20.27 20.17 7.62
N GLU A 176 19.14 19.48 7.76
CA GLU A 176 19.10 18.11 8.26
C GLU A 176 19.91 17.16 7.34
N LYS A 177 19.75 17.28 6.02
CA LYS A 177 20.52 16.46 5.07
C LYS A 177 22.02 16.76 5.08
N LYS A 178 22.42 18.03 5.30
CA LYS A 178 23.84 18.39 5.47
C LYS A 178 24.43 17.76 6.73
N GLU A 179 23.70 17.76 7.85
CA GLU A 179 24.12 17.07 9.08
C GLU A 179 24.22 15.55 8.88
N GLN A 180 23.32 14.94 8.12
CA GLN A 180 23.39 13.51 7.78
C GLN A 180 24.62 13.17 6.93
N VAL A 181 25.03 14.05 6.00
CA VAL A 181 26.24 13.86 5.19
C VAL A 181 27.52 13.87 6.04
N GLU A 182 27.56 14.69 7.09
CA GLU A 182 28.70 14.75 8.01
C GLU A 182 28.83 13.48 8.87
N ARG A 183 27.70 12.91 9.30
CA ARG A 183 27.66 11.68 10.12
C ARG A 183 28.00 10.42 9.32
N ILE A 184 27.64 10.38 8.04
CA ILE A 184 27.80 9.18 7.21
C ILE A 184 29.22 9.10 6.65
N THR A 185 29.84 7.92 6.66
CA THR A 185 31.17 7.66 6.06
C THR A 185 31.10 7.06 4.65
N ASN A 186 29.96 6.47 4.28
CA ASN A 186 29.78 5.76 3.01
C ASN A 186 29.78 6.71 1.79
N PRO A 187 30.70 6.55 0.83
CA PRO A 187 30.85 7.46 -0.32
C PRO A 187 29.66 7.45 -1.30
N ILE A 188 28.96 6.32 -1.46
CA ILE A 188 27.79 6.21 -2.36
C ILE A 188 26.59 6.94 -1.76
N LEU A 189 26.37 6.77 -0.45
CA LEU A 189 25.32 7.49 0.26
C LEU A 189 25.61 9.00 0.27
N LYS A 190 26.85 9.41 0.55
CA LYS A 190 27.26 10.82 0.42
C LYS A 190 26.89 11.40 -0.94
N LYS A 191 27.20 10.70 -2.03
CA LYS A 191 26.86 11.14 -3.39
C LYS A 191 25.35 11.36 -3.58
N ARG A 192 24.52 10.43 -3.11
CA ARG A 192 23.05 10.53 -3.19
C ARG A 192 22.50 11.70 -2.36
N PHE A 193 23.05 11.91 -1.16
CA PHE A 193 22.67 13.05 -0.33
C PHE A 193 23.09 14.39 -0.97
N TYR A 194 24.28 14.48 -1.56
CA TYR A 194 24.70 15.66 -2.33
C TYR A 194 23.77 15.94 -3.52
N GLU A 195 23.39 14.91 -4.28
CA GLU A 195 22.42 15.05 -5.38
C GLU A 195 21.06 15.55 -4.88
N SER A 196 20.59 15.06 -3.73
CA SER A 196 19.33 15.53 -3.14
C SER A 196 19.41 16.94 -2.57
N ILE A 197 20.53 17.33 -1.96
CA ILE A 197 20.78 18.70 -1.49
C ILE A 197 20.79 19.66 -2.69
N GLN A 198 21.43 19.28 -3.80
CA GLN A 198 21.48 20.09 -5.01
C GLN A 198 20.09 20.29 -5.63
N GLN A 199 19.21 19.29 -5.57
CA GLN A 199 17.82 19.43 -6.02
C GLN A 199 17.04 20.41 -5.14
N LEU A 200 17.15 20.30 -3.82
CA LEU A 200 16.48 21.20 -2.87
C LEU A 200 17.00 22.64 -2.97
N GLU A 201 18.31 22.83 -3.18
CA GLU A 201 18.90 24.16 -3.41
C GLU A 201 18.36 24.78 -4.71
N LYS A 202 18.18 23.98 -5.77
CA LYS A 202 17.59 24.44 -7.03
C LYS A 202 16.11 24.83 -6.86
N GLU A 203 15.34 24.03 -6.13
CA GLU A 203 13.92 24.29 -5.84
C GLU A 203 13.75 25.57 -5.01
N LYS A 204 14.59 25.76 -3.98
CA LYS A 204 14.66 27.00 -3.21
C LYS A 204 14.94 28.21 -4.11
N ASP A 205 15.92 28.12 -5.01
CA ASP A 205 16.28 29.21 -5.93
C ASP A 205 15.17 29.54 -6.92
N GLU A 206 14.38 28.56 -7.35
CA GLU A 206 13.22 28.75 -8.21
C GLU A 206 12.10 29.52 -7.48
N ILE A 207 11.76 29.09 -6.26
CA ILE A 207 10.74 29.75 -5.43
C ILE A 207 11.19 31.17 -5.03
N GLN A 208 12.47 31.36 -4.70
CA GLN A 208 13.03 32.68 -4.39
C GLN A 208 12.94 33.63 -5.60
N LYS A 209 13.24 33.16 -6.82
CA LYS A 209 13.09 33.97 -8.04
C LYS A 209 11.65 34.34 -8.32
N GLU A 210 10.69 33.49 -7.97
CA GLU A 210 9.28 33.83 -8.08
C GLU A 210 8.86 34.89 -7.06
N LEU A 211 9.36 34.81 -5.83
CA LEU A 211 9.14 35.81 -4.79
C LEU A 211 9.72 37.18 -5.22
N ASP A 212 10.96 37.19 -5.73
CA ASP A 212 11.62 38.41 -6.21
C ASP A 212 10.91 39.01 -7.44
N ARG A 213 10.25 38.19 -8.27
CA ARG A 213 9.43 38.66 -9.40
C ARG A 213 8.11 39.28 -8.93
N MET A 214 7.56 38.82 -7.81
CA MET A 214 6.37 39.39 -7.20
C MET A 214 6.70 40.75 -6.53
N ASP A 215 7.90 40.92 -5.98
CA ASP A 215 8.36 42.18 -5.37
C ASP A 215 8.70 43.30 -6.38
N ASN A 216 8.91 42.95 -7.66
CA ASN A 216 9.25 43.90 -8.73
C ASN A 216 8.06 44.32 -9.63
N LYS A 217 6.82 43.98 -9.25
CA LYS A 217 5.61 44.23 -10.03
C LYS A 217 4.65 45.16 -9.29
#